data_AF-A0A6A4KNU9-F1
#
_entry.id   AF-A0A6A4KNU9-F1
#
_cell.length_a   1.000
_cell.length_b   1.000
_cell.length_c   1.000
_cell.angle_alpha   90.00
_cell.angle_beta   90.00
_cell.angle_gamma   90.00
#
_symmetry.space_group_name_H-M   'P 1'
#
loop_
_entity.id
_entity.type
_entity.pdbx_description
1 polymer ?
#
loop_
_entity_poly.entity_id
_entity_poly.type
_entity_poly.pdbx_seq_one_letter_code
_entity_poly.pdbx_strand_id
1 'polypeptide(L)'
;MSYFLLDDSLATRTNLIPSSDGNIQDIYSFMLDELKEFMNAELDKNLSGIVCDHLTRKLVKGIFMPIIYGKTLMSTAGDLKDQLSHYITHQECFTVASVCFKFFRMKYPGMDCLIRLIRSIGWIVSARDSPVFYRVPYFTTVQDYMVMEAINIWVYDRLYKKRRRVSLRVSSSKRDRRKTEISTFVNFIHQRDALIAMKVVESMIKEGAPIYTVHDNFITTAEYSHLIPEFYSQTISDMGSPLSIINDFIYMNVIKPIVICRSDGPTEDEFKEKIIPKDKLHYYLMENVPVNISKRMKATWGERISGILASYENYTRIVSGDFQSPNPSWVYHDYKWHKFQYKLINRREGLPNYCVHY
;
A
#
# COMPACT_ATOMS: atom_id res chain seq x y z
N MET A 1 -0.15 -0.75 -7.35
CA MET A 1 1.16 -0.16 -6.99
C MET A 1 1.91 0.41 -8.19
N SER A 2 2.05 -0.34 -9.28
CA SER A 2 2.60 0.15 -10.55
C SER A 2 2.00 1.49 -11.01
N TYR A 3 0.66 1.61 -11.00
CA TYR A 3 -0.06 2.87 -11.24
C TYR A 3 0.40 4.02 -10.33
N PHE A 4 0.48 3.80 -9.01
CA PHE A 4 0.88 4.85 -8.07
C PHE A 4 2.33 5.32 -8.24
N LEU A 5 3.18 4.50 -8.85
CA LEU A 5 4.59 4.81 -9.11
C LEU A 5 4.86 5.24 -10.55
N LEU A 6 3.85 5.14 -11.43
CA LEU A 6 4.01 5.29 -12.88
C LEU A 6 5.17 4.43 -13.41
N ASP A 7 5.25 3.19 -12.92
CA ASP A 7 6.32 2.23 -13.20
C ASP A 7 5.85 1.24 -14.27
N ASP A 8 6.35 1.45 -15.49
CA ASP A 8 6.05 0.61 -16.66
C ASP A 8 6.52 -0.83 -16.47
N SER A 9 7.71 -1.05 -15.89
CA SER A 9 8.29 -2.38 -15.71
C SER A 9 7.44 -3.19 -14.73
N LEU A 10 7.06 -2.57 -13.61
CA LEU A 10 6.16 -3.19 -12.65
C LEU A 10 4.75 -3.39 -13.23
N ALA A 11 4.25 -2.45 -14.02
CA ALA A 11 2.95 -2.58 -14.70
C ALA A 11 2.93 -3.77 -15.66
N THR A 12 3.97 -3.97 -16.46
CA THR A 12 4.11 -5.13 -17.34
C THR A 12 4.21 -6.43 -16.54
N ARG A 13 5.07 -6.49 -15.51
CA ARG A 13 5.23 -7.70 -14.67
C ARG A 13 3.96 -8.07 -13.89
N THR A 14 3.06 -7.11 -13.67
CA THR A 14 1.75 -7.31 -13.02
C THR A 14 0.59 -7.40 -14.01
N ASN A 15 0.86 -7.46 -15.33
CA ASN A 15 -0.13 -7.53 -16.39
C ASN A 15 -1.15 -6.38 -16.41
N LEU A 16 -0.79 -5.22 -15.85
CA LEU A 16 -1.59 -4.00 -15.98
C LEU A 16 -1.43 -3.40 -17.39
N ILE A 17 -0.24 -3.56 -17.98
CA ILE A 17 0.05 -3.21 -19.36
C ILE A 17 0.51 -4.49 -20.07
N PRO A 18 0.04 -4.78 -21.31
CA PRO A 18 0.47 -5.95 -22.05
C PRO A 18 1.99 -6.00 -22.24
N SER A 19 2.56 -7.20 -22.11
CA SER A 19 3.97 -7.41 -22.43
C SER A 19 4.21 -7.33 -23.94
N SER A 20 5.44 -7.01 -24.34
CA SER A 20 5.81 -6.90 -25.76
C SER A 20 5.73 -8.23 -26.51
N ASP A 21 5.87 -9.34 -25.80
CA ASP A 21 5.78 -10.71 -26.33
C ASP A 21 4.37 -11.31 -26.21
N GLY A 22 3.41 -10.57 -25.64
CA GLY A 22 2.03 -11.00 -25.45
C GLY A 22 1.81 -12.05 -24.36
N ASN A 23 2.85 -12.56 -23.72
CA ASN A 23 2.76 -13.59 -22.68
C ASN A 23 2.31 -13.01 -21.33
N ILE A 24 1.45 -13.76 -20.63
CA ILE A 24 1.09 -13.43 -19.24
C ILE A 24 2.34 -13.51 -18.36
N GLN A 25 2.61 -12.42 -17.65
CA GLN A 25 3.74 -12.28 -16.76
C GLN A 25 3.42 -12.81 -15.36
N ASP A 26 4.45 -13.34 -14.69
CA ASP A 26 4.35 -13.82 -13.33
C ASP A 26 5.40 -13.15 -12.44
N ILE A 27 4.99 -12.06 -11.78
CA ILE A 27 5.87 -11.25 -10.93
C ILE A 27 6.60 -12.08 -9.87
N TYR A 28 6.00 -13.15 -9.34
CA TYR A 28 6.61 -13.95 -8.28
C TYR A 28 7.72 -14.87 -8.80
N SER A 29 7.66 -15.28 -10.07
CA SER A 29 8.76 -16.02 -10.70
C SER A 29 9.95 -15.09 -10.95
N PHE A 30 9.72 -13.88 -11.48
CA PHE A 30 10.79 -12.88 -11.59
C PHE A 30 11.41 -12.53 -10.24
N MET A 31 10.59 -12.35 -9.20
CA MET A 31 11.08 -12.10 -7.84
C MET A 31 11.88 -13.28 -7.28
N LEU A 32 11.51 -14.52 -7.61
CA LEU A 32 12.23 -15.72 -7.16
C LEU A 32 13.66 -15.74 -7.71
N ASP A 33 13.80 -15.53 -9.01
CA ASP A 33 15.12 -15.57 -9.67
C ASP A 33 16.03 -14.44 -9.16
N GLU A 34 15.50 -13.22 -9.12
CA GLU A 34 16.22 -12.05 -8.59
C GLU A 34 16.57 -12.21 -7.09
N LEU A 35 15.70 -12.84 -6.30
CA LEU A 35 15.96 -13.10 -4.88
C LEU A 35 17.07 -14.15 -4.69
N LYS A 36 17.10 -15.22 -5.49
CA LYS A 36 18.14 -16.25 -5.41
C LYS A 36 19.52 -15.65 -5.67
N GLU A 37 19.65 -14.84 -6.71
CA GLU A 37 20.88 -14.10 -7.00
C GLU A 37 21.30 -13.21 -5.81
N PHE A 38 20.35 -12.48 -5.24
CA PHE A 38 20.61 -11.60 -4.10
C PHE A 38 21.02 -12.39 -2.83
N MET A 39 20.35 -13.51 -2.54
CA MET A 39 20.67 -14.36 -1.39
C MET A 39 22.06 -15.00 -1.52
N ASN A 40 22.46 -15.43 -2.72
CA ASN A 40 23.81 -15.94 -2.97
C ASN A 40 24.91 -14.91 -2.70
N ALA A 41 24.61 -13.61 -2.83
CA ALA A 41 25.56 -12.55 -2.52
C ALA A 41 25.56 -12.13 -1.03
N GLU A 42 24.46 -12.34 -0.31
CA GLU A 42 24.23 -11.76 1.03
C GLU A 42 24.28 -12.78 2.17
N LEU A 43 24.05 -14.06 1.90
CA LEU A 43 24.05 -15.13 2.90
C LEU A 43 25.36 -15.94 2.83
N ASP A 44 25.66 -16.66 3.92
CA ASP A 44 26.70 -17.69 3.91
C ASP A 44 26.41 -18.73 2.82
N LYS A 45 27.45 -19.26 2.17
CA LYS A 45 27.31 -20.18 1.03
C LYS A 45 26.48 -21.42 1.37
N ASN A 46 26.63 -21.97 2.58
CA ASN A 46 25.89 -23.17 2.97
C ASN A 46 24.41 -22.84 3.20
N LEU A 47 24.15 -21.74 3.93
CA LEU A 47 22.78 -21.30 4.19
C LEU A 47 22.06 -20.92 2.89
N SER A 48 22.74 -20.19 2.00
CA SER A 48 22.19 -19.77 0.72
C SER A 48 21.88 -20.97 -0.17
N GLY A 49 22.78 -21.95 -0.28
CA GLY A 49 22.53 -23.17 -1.04
C GLY A 49 21.27 -23.90 -0.57
N ILE A 50 21.17 -24.17 0.74
CA ILE A 50 20.01 -24.84 1.33
C ILE A 50 18.71 -24.06 1.07
N VAL A 51 18.72 -22.74 1.30
CA VAL A 51 17.53 -21.90 1.17
C VAL A 51 17.10 -21.73 -0.29
N CYS A 52 18.04 -21.48 -1.20
CA CYS A 52 17.77 -21.31 -2.63
C CYS A 52 17.23 -22.60 -3.27
N ASP A 53 17.66 -23.77 -2.82
CA ASP A 53 17.16 -25.07 -3.31
C ASP A 53 15.69 -25.31 -2.93
N HIS A 54 15.25 -24.78 -1.78
CA HIS A 54 13.89 -24.95 -1.27
C HIS A 54 12.97 -23.75 -1.55
N LEU A 55 13.52 -22.69 -2.15
CA LEU A 55 12.78 -21.49 -2.51
C LEU A 55 11.90 -21.76 -3.73
N THR A 56 10.59 -21.65 -3.52
CA THR A 56 9.58 -21.82 -4.56
C THR A 56 8.81 -20.53 -4.81
N ARG A 57 8.17 -20.42 -5.98
CA ARG A 57 7.24 -19.32 -6.30
C ARG A 57 6.19 -19.12 -5.20
N LYS A 58 5.65 -20.20 -4.64
CA LYS A 58 4.63 -20.16 -3.56
C LYS A 58 5.19 -19.52 -2.29
N LEU A 59 6.42 -19.88 -1.91
CA LEU A 59 7.09 -19.29 -0.75
C LEU A 59 7.39 -17.80 -0.98
N VAL A 60 7.91 -17.43 -2.16
CA VAL A 60 8.15 -16.02 -2.54
C VAL A 60 6.86 -15.20 -2.46
N LYS A 61 5.76 -15.69 -3.03
CA LYS A 61 4.44 -15.06 -2.89
C LYS A 61 4.04 -14.92 -1.42
N GLY A 62 4.19 -15.99 -0.62
CA GLY A 62 3.89 -15.99 0.81
C GLY A 62 4.74 -15.02 1.64
N ILE A 63 5.92 -14.64 1.17
CA ILE A 63 6.80 -13.65 1.83
C ILE A 63 6.43 -12.23 1.40
N PHE A 64 6.47 -11.92 0.10
CA PHE A 64 6.44 -10.54 -0.37
C PHE A 64 5.04 -9.94 -0.43
N MET A 65 4.02 -10.72 -0.75
CA MET A 65 2.65 -10.22 -0.73
C MET A 65 2.29 -9.71 0.68
N PRO A 66 2.51 -10.46 1.78
CA PRO A 66 2.27 -9.94 3.13
C PRO A 66 3.19 -8.80 3.57
N ILE A 67 4.43 -8.70 3.07
CA ILE A 67 5.30 -7.55 3.37
C ILE A 67 4.67 -6.24 2.90
N ILE A 68 4.08 -6.23 1.70
CA ILE A 68 3.32 -5.07 1.18
C ILE A 68 2.16 -4.74 2.14
N TYR A 69 1.50 -5.78 2.69
CA TYR A 69 0.44 -5.64 3.69
C TYR A 69 0.92 -5.26 5.11
N GLY A 70 2.22 -5.08 5.33
CA GLY A 70 2.76 -4.66 6.62
C GLY A 70 3.09 -5.78 7.58
N LYS A 71 3.26 -7.00 7.07
CA LYS A 71 3.86 -8.08 7.83
C LYS A 71 5.25 -7.67 8.33
N THR A 72 5.55 -7.99 9.58
CA THR A 72 6.81 -7.62 10.22
C THR A 72 7.87 -8.69 9.97
N LEU A 73 9.13 -8.30 10.09
CA LEU A 73 10.28 -9.20 10.03
C LEU A 73 10.10 -10.45 10.90
N MET A 74 9.67 -10.26 12.16
CA MET A 74 9.49 -11.35 13.11
C MET A 74 8.36 -12.30 12.68
N SER A 75 7.27 -11.76 12.14
CA SER A 75 6.17 -12.58 11.65
C SER A 75 6.56 -13.35 10.38
N THR A 76 7.34 -12.75 9.49
CA THR A 76 7.88 -13.43 8.30
C THR A 76 8.89 -14.52 8.69
N ALA A 77 9.73 -14.29 9.71
CA ALA A 77 10.63 -15.33 10.23
C ALA A 77 9.85 -16.52 10.82
N GLY A 78 8.70 -16.25 11.47
CA GLY A 78 7.77 -17.29 11.93
C GLY A 78 7.22 -18.13 10.77
N ASP A 79 6.74 -17.50 9.71
CA ASP A 79 6.28 -18.21 8.51
C ASP A 79 7.39 -19.06 7.86
N LEU A 80 8.62 -18.52 7.79
CA LEU A 80 9.76 -19.25 7.26
C LEU A 80 10.09 -20.46 8.12
N LYS A 81 9.98 -20.34 9.44
CA LYS A 81 10.16 -21.47 10.36
C LYS A 81 9.14 -22.57 10.06
N ASP A 82 7.88 -22.22 9.85
CA ASP A 82 6.82 -23.20 9.56
C ASP A 82 7.07 -23.97 8.26
N GLN A 83 7.80 -23.37 7.29
CA GLN A 83 8.08 -23.99 6.00
C GLN A 83 9.49 -24.61 5.88
N LEU A 84 10.48 -24.08 6.59
CA LEU A 84 11.90 -24.42 6.41
C LEU A 84 12.57 -24.98 7.68
N SER A 85 11.84 -25.18 8.78
CA SER A 85 12.41 -25.66 10.06
C SER A 85 13.11 -27.02 9.98
N HIS A 86 12.80 -27.83 8.97
CA HIS A 86 13.50 -29.09 8.72
C HIS A 86 14.92 -28.89 8.15
N TYR A 87 15.20 -27.71 7.59
CA TYR A 87 16.43 -27.42 6.85
C TYR A 87 17.32 -26.39 7.56
N ILE A 88 16.71 -25.42 8.25
CA ILE A 88 17.42 -24.32 8.88
C ILE A 88 16.87 -24.03 10.28
N THR A 89 17.72 -23.48 11.13
CA THR A 89 17.39 -23.08 12.50
C THR A 89 16.49 -21.85 12.54
N HIS A 90 15.90 -21.58 13.71
CA HIS A 90 15.09 -20.38 13.93
C HIS A 90 15.89 -19.08 13.75
N GLN A 91 17.16 -19.07 14.16
CA GLN A 91 18.03 -17.91 13.99
C GLN A 91 18.33 -17.67 12.50
N GLU A 92 18.57 -18.73 11.74
CA GLU A 92 18.75 -18.65 10.28
C GLU A 92 17.46 -18.19 9.59
N CYS A 93 16.28 -18.62 10.04
CA CYS A 93 15.00 -18.10 9.52
C CYS A 93 14.90 -16.57 9.69
N PHE A 94 15.35 -16.03 10.82
CA PHE A 94 15.38 -14.58 11.04
C PHE A 94 16.39 -13.88 10.11
N THR A 95 17.56 -14.48 9.89
CA THR A 95 18.56 -13.98 8.93
C THR A 95 18.00 -13.95 7.51
N VAL A 96 17.39 -15.05 7.05
CA VAL A 96 16.74 -15.15 5.73
C VAL A 96 15.63 -14.11 5.59
N ALA A 97 14.75 -13.96 6.60
CA ALA A 97 13.73 -12.92 6.61
C ALA A 97 14.36 -11.53 6.48
N SER A 98 15.47 -11.27 7.18
CA SER A 98 16.16 -9.98 7.15
C SER A 98 16.69 -9.67 5.75
N VAL A 99 17.25 -10.66 5.07
CA VAL A 99 17.69 -10.55 3.67
C VAL A 99 16.51 -10.32 2.73
N CYS A 100 15.35 -10.98 2.92
CA CYS A 100 14.14 -10.68 2.13
C CYS A 100 13.68 -9.22 2.28
N PHE A 101 13.69 -8.67 3.50
CA PHE A 101 13.35 -7.26 3.74
C PHE A 101 14.41 -6.30 3.17
N LYS A 102 15.69 -6.69 3.17
CA LYS A 102 16.77 -5.93 2.53
C LYS A 102 16.57 -5.91 1.02
N PHE A 103 16.35 -7.07 0.41
CA PHE A 103 16.03 -7.23 -1.01
C PHE A 103 14.84 -6.35 -1.41
N PHE A 104 13.71 -6.45 -0.70
CA PHE A 104 12.52 -5.67 -1.05
C PHE A 104 12.79 -4.16 -1.07
N ARG A 105 13.48 -3.64 -0.05
CA ARG A 105 13.81 -2.21 0.04
C ARG A 105 14.78 -1.75 -1.05
N MET A 106 15.74 -2.60 -1.43
CA MET A 106 16.73 -2.28 -2.45
C MET A 106 16.16 -2.41 -3.87
N LYS A 107 15.35 -3.45 -4.12
CA LYS A 107 14.77 -3.74 -5.44
C LYS A 107 13.56 -2.87 -5.74
N TYR A 108 12.73 -2.59 -4.75
CA TYR A 108 11.49 -1.81 -4.89
C TYR A 108 11.48 -0.54 -4.02
N PRO A 109 12.48 0.35 -4.17
CA PRO A 109 12.61 1.53 -3.31
C PRO A 109 11.41 2.48 -3.45
N GLY A 110 10.80 2.56 -4.64
CA GLY A 110 9.59 3.36 -4.84
C GLY A 110 8.38 2.83 -4.06
N MET A 111 8.21 1.51 -4.00
CA MET A 111 7.14 0.89 -3.19
C MET A 111 7.38 1.12 -1.70
N ASP A 112 8.60 0.89 -1.20
CA ASP A 112 8.96 1.17 0.19
C ASP A 112 8.72 2.65 0.56
N CYS A 113 9.13 3.57 -0.32
CA CYS A 113 8.95 5.00 -0.14
C CYS A 113 7.47 5.39 -0.01
N LEU A 114 6.62 4.89 -0.91
CA LEU A 114 5.18 5.17 -0.88
C LEU A 114 4.50 4.56 0.35
N ILE A 115 4.82 3.30 0.67
CA ILE A 115 4.29 2.62 1.86
C ILE A 115 4.66 3.43 3.11
N ARG A 116 5.92 3.84 3.25
CA ARG A 116 6.41 4.62 4.39
C ARG A 116 5.75 5.99 4.49
N LEU A 117 5.55 6.68 3.36
CA LEU A 117 4.83 7.96 3.33
C LEU A 117 3.42 7.82 3.91
N ILE A 118 2.62 6.90 3.37
CA ILE A 118 1.23 6.69 3.76
C ILE A 118 1.12 6.23 5.23
N ARG A 119 1.98 5.29 5.67
CA ARG A 119 2.01 4.84 7.07
C ARG A 119 2.37 5.96 8.03
N SER A 120 3.36 6.78 7.67
CA SER A 120 3.81 7.88 8.54
C SER A 120 2.73 8.95 8.69
N ILE A 121 1.97 9.25 7.64
CA ILE A 121 0.78 10.11 7.75
C ILE A 121 -0.25 9.49 8.70
N GLY A 122 -0.53 8.19 8.58
CA GLY A 122 -1.42 7.47 9.50
C GLY A 122 -0.97 7.56 10.97
N TRP A 123 0.34 7.51 11.21
CA TRP A 123 0.91 7.73 12.54
C TRP A 123 0.65 9.15 13.05
N ILE A 124 0.89 10.20 12.25
CA ILE A 124 0.65 11.60 12.62
C ILE A 124 -0.80 11.80 13.05
N VAL A 125 -1.73 11.29 12.25
CA VAL A 125 -3.18 11.42 12.50
C VAL A 125 -3.59 10.73 13.79
N SER A 126 -3.14 9.49 14.00
CA SER A 126 -3.40 8.73 15.23
C SER A 126 -2.74 9.35 16.46
N ALA A 127 -1.54 9.92 16.29
CA ALA A 127 -0.81 10.59 17.37
C ALA A 127 -1.47 11.91 17.79
N ARG A 128 -2.18 12.59 16.87
CA ARG A 128 -3.08 13.72 17.11
C ARG A 128 -4.48 13.29 17.61
N ASP A 129 -4.65 12.02 17.96
CA ASP A 129 -5.91 11.46 18.46
C ASP A 129 -7.10 11.60 17.49
N SER A 130 -6.81 11.60 16.18
CA SER A 130 -7.82 11.66 15.12
C SER A 130 -7.90 10.34 14.35
N PRO A 131 -9.05 10.01 13.75
CA PRO A 131 -9.16 8.90 12.82
C PRO A 131 -8.56 9.27 11.46
N VAL A 132 -8.09 8.27 10.71
CA VAL A 132 -7.58 8.46 9.35
C VAL A 132 -8.73 8.41 8.36
N PHE A 133 -8.78 9.38 7.45
CA PHE A 133 -9.80 9.47 6.41
C PHE A 133 -9.23 9.09 5.05
N TYR A 134 -10.01 8.32 4.31
CA TYR A 134 -9.74 8.02 2.91
C TYR A 134 -10.96 8.38 2.10
N ARG A 135 -10.79 9.08 0.98
CA ARG A 135 -11.89 9.51 0.13
C ARG A 135 -11.74 8.93 -1.27
N VAL A 136 -12.86 8.47 -1.80
CA VAL A 136 -13.10 8.13 -3.22
C VAL A 136 -14.44 8.75 -3.63
N PRO A 137 -14.77 8.86 -4.93
CA PRO A 137 -16.01 9.52 -5.38
C PRO A 137 -17.30 9.00 -4.72
N TYR A 138 -17.39 7.69 -4.44
CA TYR A 138 -18.63 7.09 -3.91
C TYR A 138 -18.74 7.09 -2.39
N PHE A 139 -17.62 7.11 -1.65
CA PHE A 139 -17.65 6.99 -0.20
C PHE A 139 -16.39 7.51 0.47
N THR A 140 -16.52 7.80 1.77
CA THR A 140 -15.40 8.12 2.66
C THR A 140 -15.25 7.00 3.68
N THR A 141 -14.05 6.46 3.81
CA THR A 141 -13.70 5.44 4.81
C THR A 141 -13.03 6.11 6.00
N VAL A 142 -13.44 5.72 7.20
CA VAL A 142 -12.85 6.17 8.46
C VAL A 142 -12.14 4.99 9.10
N GLN A 143 -10.82 5.07 9.22
CA GLN A 143 -10.03 4.10 9.98
C GLN A 143 -9.84 4.62 11.40
N ASP A 144 -10.56 4.00 12.34
CA ASP A 144 -10.53 4.38 13.75
C ASP A 144 -10.25 3.19 14.69
N TYR A 145 -8.99 2.76 14.74
CA TYR A 145 -8.60 1.64 15.59
C TYR A 145 -8.40 2.10 17.04
N MET A 146 -9.10 1.43 17.95
CA MET A 146 -8.97 1.59 19.40
C MET A 146 -8.18 0.44 20.02
N VAL A 147 -7.48 0.71 21.12
CA VAL A 147 -6.82 -0.32 21.93
C VAL A 147 -7.90 -1.20 22.57
N MET A 148 -7.77 -2.52 22.43
CA MET A 148 -8.68 -3.50 23.01
C MET A 148 -8.20 -3.94 24.39
N GLU A 149 -8.97 -3.62 25.42
CA GLU A 149 -8.70 -3.99 26.81
C GLU A 149 -9.42 -5.30 27.18
N ALA A 150 -8.78 -6.11 28.02
CA ALA A 150 -9.36 -7.36 28.48
C ALA A 150 -10.21 -7.11 29.74
N ILE A 151 -11.49 -7.43 29.67
CA ILE A 151 -12.38 -7.48 30.85
C ILE A 151 -12.68 -8.93 31.19
N ASN A 152 -12.73 -9.25 32.48
CA ASN A 152 -13.06 -10.59 32.93
C ASN A 152 -14.50 -10.62 33.41
N ILE A 153 -15.31 -11.48 32.80
CA ILE A 153 -16.65 -11.77 33.27
C ILE A 153 -16.69 -13.18 33.85
N TRP A 154 -17.58 -13.39 34.81
CA TRP A 154 -17.84 -14.71 35.35
C TRP A 154 -19.09 -15.29 34.72
N VAL A 155 -18.95 -16.41 34.03
CA VAL A 155 -20.06 -17.14 33.40
C VAL A 155 -20.25 -18.45 34.15
N TYR A 156 -21.50 -18.78 34.47
CA TYR A 156 -21.82 -20.10 34.99
C TYR A 156 -21.93 -21.09 33.84
N ASP A 157 -20.98 -22.02 33.78
CA ASP A 157 -21.01 -23.12 32.83
C ASP A 157 -21.99 -24.18 33.34
N ARG A 158 -23.18 -24.23 32.69
CA ARG A 158 -24.25 -25.16 33.06
C ARG A 158 -23.87 -26.62 32.81
N LEU A 159 -23.08 -26.91 31.78
CA LEU A 159 -22.69 -28.28 31.41
C LEU A 159 -21.82 -28.90 32.52
N TYR A 160 -20.87 -28.12 33.02
CA TYR A 160 -19.92 -28.58 34.05
C TYR A 160 -20.28 -28.09 35.46
N LYS A 161 -21.44 -27.45 35.62
CA LYS A 161 -21.96 -26.87 36.88
C LYS A 161 -20.91 -26.04 37.64
N LYS A 162 -20.10 -25.26 36.92
CA LYS A 162 -18.97 -24.51 37.50
C LYS A 162 -18.93 -23.07 37.00
N ARG A 163 -18.55 -22.14 37.89
CA ARG A 163 -18.29 -20.76 37.50
C ARG A 163 -16.93 -20.67 36.81
N ARG A 164 -16.90 -20.17 35.57
CA ARG A 164 -15.68 -19.91 34.79
C ARG A 164 -15.45 -18.42 34.64
N ARG A 165 -14.18 -18.03 34.66
CA ARG A 165 -13.76 -16.68 34.31
C ARG A 165 -13.43 -16.66 32.82
N VAL A 166 -14.11 -15.80 32.07
CA VAL A 166 -13.90 -15.62 30.62
C VAL A 166 -13.39 -14.21 30.39
N SER A 167 -12.34 -14.07 29.60
CA SER A 167 -11.81 -12.77 29.19
C SER A 167 -12.47 -12.34 27.88
N LEU A 168 -13.14 -11.19 27.90
CA LEU A 168 -13.66 -10.52 26.70
C LEU A 168 -12.74 -9.35 26.35
N ARG A 169 -12.66 -9.02 25.06
CA ARG A 169 -11.95 -7.84 24.57
C ARG A 169 -12.97 -6.73 24.30
N VAL A 170 -12.83 -5.58 24.96
CA VAL A 170 -13.66 -4.40 24.75
C VAL A 170 -12.81 -3.21 24.31
N SER A 171 -13.41 -2.31 23.54
CA SER A 171 -12.72 -1.11 23.07
C SER A 171 -12.47 -0.14 24.22
N SER A 172 -11.24 0.35 24.33
CA SER A 172 -10.92 1.51 25.17
C SER A 172 -11.25 2.83 24.44
N SER A 173 -11.03 3.95 25.11
CA SER A 173 -11.06 5.30 24.52
C SER A 173 -9.73 5.71 23.88
N LYS A 174 -8.69 4.87 23.96
CA LYS A 174 -7.35 5.18 23.45
C LYS A 174 -7.18 4.63 22.05
N ARG A 175 -6.76 5.47 21.11
CA ARG A 175 -6.42 5.03 19.75
C ARG A 175 -5.18 4.13 19.72
N ASP A 176 -5.26 3.06 18.94
CA ASP A 176 -4.15 2.15 18.70
C ASP A 176 -3.26 2.71 17.58
N ARG A 177 -2.27 3.51 17.99
CA ARG A 177 -1.30 4.14 17.06
C ARG A 177 -0.55 3.14 16.21
N ARG A 178 -0.17 1.99 16.78
CA ARG A 178 0.62 0.98 16.08
C ARG A 178 -0.22 0.31 15.00
N LYS A 179 -1.44 -0.11 15.34
CA LYS A 179 -2.35 -0.74 14.37
C LYS A 179 -2.76 0.26 13.28
N THR A 180 -3.01 1.51 13.66
CA THR A 180 -3.30 2.61 12.72
C THR A 180 -2.13 2.78 11.74
N GLU A 181 -0.90 2.99 12.22
CA GLU A 181 0.29 3.14 11.37
C GLU A 181 0.45 1.97 10.38
N ILE A 182 0.45 0.72 10.86
CA ILE A 182 0.72 -0.45 10.02
C ILE A 182 -0.36 -0.64 8.94
N SER A 183 -1.62 -0.50 9.33
CA SER A 183 -2.78 -0.79 8.46
C SER A 183 -3.09 0.35 7.48
N THR A 184 -2.58 1.56 7.71
CA THR A 184 -3.00 2.75 6.96
C THR A 184 -2.80 2.58 5.45
N PHE A 185 -1.66 2.02 5.05
CA PHE A 185 -1.34 1.78 3.64
C PHE A 185 -2.23 0.71 3.01
N VAL A 186 -2.53 -0.37 3.74
CA VAL A 186 -3.38 -1.45 3.24
C VAL A 186 -4.80 -0.98 3.02
N ASN A 187 -5.35 -0.25 3.99
CA ASN A 187 -6.69 0.33 3.89
C ASN A 187 -6.77 1.38 2.78
N PHE A 188 -5.68 2.13 2.54
CA PHE A 188 -5.59 3.05 1.41
C PHE A 188 -5.71 2.30 0.06
N ILE A 189 -4.97 1.21 -0.13
CA ILE A 189 -5.01 0.42 -1.37
C ILE A 189 -6.37 -0.30 -1.52
N HIS A 190 -6.87 -0.97 -0.49
CA HIS A 190 -8.15 -1.67 -0.58
C HIS A 190 -9.34 -0.75 -0.83
N GLN A 191 -9.30 0.51 -0.39
CA GLN A 191 -10.33 1.47 -0.76
C GLN A 191 -10.32 1.74 -2.28
N ARG A 192 -9.14 1.78 -2.89
CA ARG A 192 -8.99 1.98 -4.34
C ARG A 192 -9.39 0.74 -5.12
N ASP A 193 -9.04 -0.45 -4.63
CA ASP A 193 -9.52 -1.72 -5.22
C ASP A 193 -11.06 -1.79 -5.21
N ALA A 194 -11.68 -1.38 -4.10
CA ALA A 194 -13.14 -1.30 -4.00
C ALA A 194 -13.75 -0.29 -4.97
N LEU A 195 -13.12 0.88 -5.16
CA LEU A 195 -13.54 1.86 -6.17
C LEU A 195 -13.45 1.27 -7.59
N ILE A 196 -12.37 0.56 -7.90
CA ILE A 196 -12.19 -0.08 -9.20
C ILE A 196 -13.31 -1.11 -9.43
N ALA A 197 -13.58 -1.96 -8.45
CA ALA A 197 -14.65 -2.94 -8.53
C ALA A 197 -16.02 -2.29 -8.75
N MET A 198 -16.35 -1.23 -8.00
CA MET A 198 -17.61 -0.50 -8.16
C MET A 198 -17.74 0.11 -9.57
N LYS A 199 -16.68 0.73 -10.09
CA LYS A 199 -16.71 1.36 -11.43
C LYS A 199 -16.80 0.33 -12.56
N VAL A 200 -16.11 -0.80 -12.46
CA VAL A 200 -16.22 -1.88 -13.45
C VAL A 200 -17.64 -2.45 -13.46
N VAL A 201 -18.23 -2.69 -12.28
CA VAL A 201 -19.63 -3.14 -12.16
C VAL A 201 -20.58 -2.09 -12.75
N GLU A 202 -20.37 -0.81 -12.48
CA GLU A 202 -21.17 0.27 -13.05
C GLU A 202 -21.11 0.29 -14.58
N SER A 203 -19.91 0.14 -15.17
CA SER A 203 -19.75 0.08 -16.63
C SER A 203 -20.43 -1.15 -17.24
N MET A 204 -20.29 -2.33 -16.61
CA MET A 204 -20.98 -3.55 -17.08
C MET A 204 -22.51 -3.41 -17.04
N ILE A 205 -23.06 -2.81 -15.98
CA ILE A 205 -24.50 -2.56 -15.86
C ILE A 205 -24.99 -1.60 -16.95
N LYS A 206 -24.20 -0.58 -17.32
CA LYS A 206 -24.55 0.35 -18.40
C LYS A 206 -24.67 -0.33 -19.76
N GLU A 207 -23.87 -1.36 -20.02
CA GLU A 207 -23.97 -2.20 -21.22
C GLU A 207 -25.09 -3.27 -21.15
N GLY A 208 -25.83 -3.33 -20.04
CA GLY A 208 -26.83 -4.37 -19.81
C GLY A 208 -26.23 -5.77 -19.57
N ALA A 209 -24.92 -5.84 -19.28
CA ALA A 209 -24.21 -7.09 -19.12
C ALA A 209 -24.32 -7.64 -17.68
N PRO A 210 -24.62 -8.94 -17.48
CA PRO A 210 -24.64 -9.54 -16.16
C PRO A 210 -23.23 -9.58 -15.56
N ILE A 211 -23.08 -9.20 -14.29
CA ILE A 211 -21.78 -9.16 -13.62
C ILE A 211 -21.90 -9.67 -12.18
N TYR A 212 -20.92 -10.48 -11.77
CA TYR A 212 -20.68 -10.88 -10.41
C TYR A 212 -19.24 -10.58 -10.05
N THR A 213 -18.98 -10.13 -8.82
CA THR A 213 -17.61 -9.79 -8.39
C THR A 213 -17.30 -10.31 -7.00
N VAL A 214 -16.07 -10.77 -6.82
CA VAL A 214 -15.47 -11.10 -5.52
C VAL A 214 -14.17 -10.32 -5.41
N HIS A 215 -14.25 -9.14 -4.80
CA HIS A 215 -13.15 -8.17 -4.70
C HIS A 215 -12.57 -7.79 -6.08
N ASP A 216 -11.41 -8.34 -6.44
CA ASP A 216 -10.66 -8.11 -7.67
C ASP A 216 -10.99 -9.11 -8.79
N ASN A 217 -11.90 -10.05 -8.54
CA ASN A 217 -12.37 -11.03 -9.53
C ASN A 217 -13.71 -10.59 -10.13
N PHE A 218 -13.78 -10.53 -11.45
CA PHE A 218 -14.99 -10.15 -12.21
C PHE A 218 -15.46 -11.32 -13.07
N ILE A 219 -16.73 -11.67 -12.96
CA ILE A 219 -17.33 -12.85 -13.60
C ILE A 219 -18.56 -12.41 -14.37
N THR A 220 -18.56 -12.65 -15.67
CA THR A 220 -19.68 -12.36 -16.59
C THR A 220 -19.88 -13.55 -17.55
N THR A 221 -20.86 -13.47 -18.43
CA THR A 221 -21.06 -14.50 -19.47
C THR A 221 -19.97 -14.40 -20.54
N ALA A 222 -19.76 -15.49 -21.29
CA ALA A 222 -18.71 -15.53 -22.32
C ALA A 222 -18.86 -14.39 -23.34
N GLU A 223 -20.09 -14.01 -23.66
CA GLU A 223 -20.44 -12.92 -24.59
C GLU A 223 -19.82 -11.58 -24.18
N TYR A 224 -19.89 -11.20 -22.90
CA TYR A 224 -19.41 -9.91 -22.40
C TYR A 224 -17.99 -9.97 -21.80
N SER A 225 -17.36 -11.14 -21.79
CA SER A 225 -16.06 -11.34 -21.12
C SER A 225 -14.94 -10.43 -21.66
N HIS A 226 -15.01 -10.07 -22.94
CA HIS A 226 -14.08 -9.16 -23.60
C HIS A 226 -14.16 -7.70 -23.12
N LEU A 227 -15.26 -7.28 -22.50
CA LEU A 227 -15.45 -5.92 -21.97
C LEU A 227 -14.77 -5.72 -20.61
N ILE A 228 -14.57 -6.77 -19.81
CA ILE A 228 -14.00 -6.65 -18.46
C ILE A 228 -12.60 -6.03 -18.48
N PRO A 229 -11.63 -6.54 -19.29
CA PRO A 229 -10.29 -5.94 -19.34
C PRO A 229 -10.33 -4.46 -19.75
N GLU A 230 -11.27 -4.10 -20.63
CA GLU A 230 -11.47 -2.73 -21.08
C GLU A 230 -11.90 -1.80 -19.96
N PHE A 231 -13.01 -2.14 -19.32
CA PHE A 231 -13.54 -1.34 -18.22
C PHE A 231 -12.59 -1.28 -17.04
N TYR A 232 -11.83 -2.34 -16.80
CA TYR A 232 -10.82 -2.35 -15.76
C TYR A 232 -9.69 -1.34 -16.02
N SER A 233 -9.07 -1.40 -17.20
CA SER A 233 -8.00 -0.47 -17.57
C SER A 233 -8.49 0.96 -17.68
N GLN A 234 -9.69 1.17 -18.24
CA GLN A 234 -10.31 2.49 -18.31
C GLN A 234 -10.58 3.05 -16.91
N THR A 235 -11.08 2.23 -15.99
CA THR A 235 -11.32 2.64 -14.61
C THR A 235 -10.05 3.11 -13.91
N ILE A 236 -8.92 2.42 -14.11
CA ILE A 236 -7.62 2.83 -13.55
C ILE A 236 -7.17 4.15 -14.17
N SER A 237 -7.32 4.31 -15.48
CA SER A 237 -7.10 5.58 -16.18
C SER A 237 -7.94 6.72 -15.56
N ASP A 238 -9.21 6.46 -15.29
CA ASP A 238 -10.16 7.47 -14.81
C ASP A 238 -10.05 7.80 -13.32
N MET A 239 -9.15 7.13 -12.58
CA MET A 239 -8.87 7.50 -11.18
C MET A 239 -8.09 8.83 -11.06
N GLY A 240 -7.51 9.32 -12.17
CA GLY A 240 -6.73 10.55 -12.21
C GLY A 240 -5.23 10.32 -11.97
N SER A 241 -4.48 11.39 -11.76
CA SER A 241 -3.02 11.28 -11.57
C SER A 241 -2.68 10.81 -10.14
N PRO A 242 -1.68 9.93 -9.95
CA PRO A 242 -1.42 9.35 -8.64
C PRO A 242 -0.91 10.39 -7.62
N LEU A 243 -0.18 11.43 -8.05
CA LEU A 243 0.25 12.49 -7.14
C LEU A 243 -0.94 13.30 -6.61
N SER A 244 -1.96 13.53 -7.44
CA SER A 244 -3.21 14.19 -7.02
C SER A 244 -3.89 13.41 -5.90
N ILE A 245 -3.96 12.08 -6.02
CA ILE A 245 -4.54 11.20 -4.98
C ILE A 245 -3.74 11.27 -3.68
N ILE A 246 -2.41 11.31 -3.75
CA ILE A 246 -1.54 11.41 -2.57
C ILE A 246 -1.67 12.79 -1.91
N ASN A 247 -1.74 13.85 -2.71
CA ASN A 247 -1.97 15.21 -2.23
C ASN A 247 -3.31 15.34 -1.54
N ASP A 248 -4.37 14.74 -2.10
CA ASP A 248 -5.69 14.69 -1.47
C ASP A 248 -5.64 13.98 -0.10
N PHE A 249 -4.95 12.83 -0.05
CA PHE A 249 -4.77 12.10 1.20
C PHE A 249 -4.04 12.92 2.26
N ILE A 250 -2.97 13.65 1.88
CA ILE A 250 -2.26 14.58 2.77
C ILE A 250 -3.19 15.73 3.18
N TYR A 251 -3.92 16.33 2.24
CA TYR A 251 -4.81 17.45 2.51
C TYR A 251 -5.85 17.06 3.56
N MET A 252 -6.57 15.96 3.33
CA MET A 252 -7.63 15.48 4.21
C MET A 252 -7.15 15.19 5.64
N ASN A 253 -5.95 14.65 5.78
CA ASN A 253 -5.47 14.11 7.06
C ASN A 253 -4.53 15.05 7.83
N VAL A 254 -3.79 15.91 7.14
CA VAL A 254 -2.76 16.79 7.72
C VAL A 254 -3.15 18.26 7.62
N ILE A 255 -3.65 18.72 6.48
CA ILE A 255 -3.85 20.16 6.20
C ILE A 255 -5.24 20.63 6.63
N LYS A 256 -6.29 19.95 6.15
CA LYS A 256 -7.70 20.28 6.40
C LYS A 256 -8.03 20.43 7.89
N PRO A 257 -7.54 19.57 8.80
CA PRO A 257 -7.80 19.74 10.24
C PRO A 257 -7.24 21.04 10.84
N ILE A 258 -6.20 21.62 10.24
CA ILE A 258 -5.60 22.89 10.67
C ILE A 258 -6.33 24.08 10.03
N VAL A 259 -6.73 23.91 8.76
CA VAL A 259 -7.35 24.96 7.95
C VAL A 259 -8.80 25.22 8.31
N ILE A 260 -9.59 24.21 8.69
CA ILE A 260 -10.99 24.40 9.12
C ILE A 260 -11.11 25.37 10.31
N CYS A 261 -10.05 25.49 11.12
CA CYS A 261 -9.99 26.45 12.23
C CYS A 261 -9.69 27.90 11.77
N ARG A 262 -9.51 28.17 10.47
CA ARG A 262 -9.17 29.48 9.90
C ARG A 262 -10.13 29.83 8.76
N SER A 263 -10.78 30.99 8.86
CA SER A 263 -11.81 31.45 7.90
C SER A 263 -11.29 31.75 6.48
N ASP A 264 -9.98 31.86 6.30
CA ASP A 264 -9.27 32.24 5.07
C ASP A 264 -8.27 31.17 4.59
N GLY A 265 -8.31 29.97 5.16
CA GLY A 265 -7.31 28.97 4.84
C GLY A 265 -7.51 28.28 3.48
N PRO A 266 -6.47 27.63 2.96
CA PRO A 266 -6.44 27.17 1.58
C PRO A 266 -7.41 26.02 1.29
N THR A 267 -8.00 26.06 0.11
CA THR A 267 -8.94 25.05 -0.38
C THR A 267 -8.22 23.76 -0.80
N GLU A 268 -8.98 22.68 -0.97
CA GLU A 268 -8.47 21.39 -1.46
C GLU A 268 -7.82 21.52 -2.85
N ASP A 269 -8.50 22.23 -3.75
CA ASP A 269 -8.10 22.41 -5.15
C ASP A 269 -6.75 23.10 -5.27
N GLU A 270 -6.39 23.93 -4.29
CA GLU A 270 -5.06 24.51 -4.25
C GLU A 270 -3.99 23.44 -4.21
N PHE A 271 -4.13 22.34 -3.48
CA PHE A 271 -3.05 21.35 -3.32
C PHE A 271 -3.14 20.17 -4.28
N LYS A 272 -4.32 19.92 -4.83
CA LYS A 272 -4.63 18.72 -5.62
C LYS A 272 -3.71 18.59 -6.84
N GLU A 273 -3.55 19.67 -7.60
CA GLU A 273 -2.81 19.66 -8.88
C GLU A 273 -1.48 20.41 -8.83
N LYS A 274 -0.76 20.27 -7.71
CA LYS A 274 0.61 20.80 -7.59
C LYS A 274 1.48 19.97 -6.68
N ILE A 275 2.80 20.08 -6.84
CA ILE A 275 3.72 19.57 -5.82
C ILE A 275 3.58 20.48 -4.60
N ILE A 276 3.31 19.89 -3.43
CA ILE A 276 3.23 20.64 -2.18
C ILE A 276 4.66 21.10 -1.81
N PRO A 277 4.93 22.41 -1.70
CA PRO A 277 6.25 22.90 -1.31
C PRO A 277 6.67 22.33 0.06
N LYS A 278 7.96 21.99 0.19
CA LYS A 278 8.52 21.30 1.37
C LYS A 278 8.31 22.09 2.65
N ASP A 279 8.53 23.39 2.59
CA ASP A 279 8.30 24.37 3.65
C ASP A 279 6.81 24.43 4.04
N LYS A 280 5.91 24.45 3.05
CA LYS A 280 4.46 24.44 3.29
C LYS A 280 3.99 23.13 3.93
N LEU A 281 4.48 21.99 3.46
CA LEU A 281 4.18 20.68 4.06
C LEU A 281 4.75 20.58 5.48
N HIS A 282 5.98 21.04 5.69
CA HIS A 282 6.61 21.07 7.00
C HIS A 282 5.80 21.92 7.99
N TYR A 283 5.35 23.10 7.57
CA TYR A 283 4.48 23.96 8.37
C TYR A 283 3.25 23.20 8.88
N TYR A 284 2.44 22.60 7.98
CA TYR A 284 1.23 21.90 8.41
C TYR A 284 1.53 20.67 9.27
N LEU A 285 2.61 19.93 8.99
CA LEU A 285 3.03 18.81 9.82
C LEU A 285 3.39 19.25 11.25
N MET A 286 4.06 20.40 11.40
CA MET A 286 4.40 20.97 12.69
C MET A 286 3.16 21.45 13.46
N GLU A 287 2.17 22.03 12.77
CA GLU A 287 0.90 22.45 13.38
C GLU A 287 0.07 21.26 13.91
N ASN A 288 0.34 20.03 13.46
CA ASN A 288 -0.30 18.82 13.99
C ASN A 288 0.31 18.35 15.33
N VAL A 289 1.45 18.91 15.76
CA VAL A 289 2.15 18.49 16.98
C VAL A 289 1.39 19.03 18.21
N PRO A 290 0.98 18.17 19.18
CA PRO A 290 0.31 18.65 20.38
C PRO A 290 1.22 19.51 21.26
N VAL A 291 0.67 20.57 21.87
CA VAL A 291 1.44 21.58 22.63
C VAL A 291 2.12 20.98 23.88
N ASN A 292 1.44 20.04 24.56
CA ASN A 292 1.86 19.50 25.86
C ASN A 292 2.42 18.07 25.77
N ILE A 293 3.53 17.90 25.01
CA ILE A 293 4.20 16.60 24.88
C ILE A 293 5.60 16.59 25.51
N SER A 294 6.03 15.41 25.96
CA SER A 294 7.37 15.23 26.52
C SER A 294 8.47 15.48 25.48
N LYS A 295 9.68 15.83 25.94
CA LYS A 295 10.86 16.04 25.06
C LYS A 295 11.14 14.83 24.16
N ARG A 296 11.00 13.61 24.71
CA ARG A 296 11.15 12.36 23.95
C ARG A 296 10.11 12.24 22.84
N MET A 297 8.84 12.51 23.16
CA MET A 297 7.76 12.48 22.16
C MET A 297 7.98 13.55 21.09
N LYS A 298 8.43 14.76 21.46
CA LYS A 298 8.78 15.82 20.52
C LYS A 298 9.88 15.40 19.54
N ALA A 299 10.90 14.67 20.02
CA ALA A 299 11.93 14.09 19.16
C ALA A 299 11.36 13.04 18.19
N THR A 300 10.46 12.17 18.68
CA THR A 300 9.75 11.20 17.81
C THR A 300 8.91 11.91 16.75
N TRP A 301 8.18 12.98 17.09
CA TRP A 301 7.48 13.79 16.09
C TRP A 301 8.43 14.39 15.06
N GLY A 302 9.55 14.96 15.48
CA GLY A 302 10.57 15.48 14.56
C GLY A 302 11.07 14.43 13.56
N GLU A 303 11.44 13.24 14.05
CA GLU A 303 11.86 12.12 13.20
C GLU A 303 10.78 11.71 12.18
N ARG A 304 9.52 11.60 12.64
CA ARG A 304 8.39 11.22 11.78
C ARG A 304 8.09 12.28 10.72
N ILE A 305 8.14 13.55 11.09
CA ILE A 305 7.95 14.68 10.17
C ILE A 305 9.06 14.69 9.12
N SER A 306 10.33 14.57 9.52
CA SER A 306 11.45 14.46 8.58
C SER A 306 11.30 13.26 7.64
N GLY A 307 10.84 12.12 8.16
CA GLY A 307 10.54 10.93 7.37
C GLY A 307 9.44 11.15 6.32
N ILE A 308 8.37 11.87 6.66
CA ILE A 308 7.30 12.24 5.71
C ILE A 308 7.84 13.17 4.64
N LEU A 309 8.57 14.22 5.01
CA LEU A 309 9.13 15.19 4.06
C LEU A 309 10.07 14.48 3.06
N ALA A 310 10.98 13.64 3.55
CA ALA A 310 11.90 12.89 2.69
C ALA A 310 11.16 11.89 1.79
N SER A 311 10.12 11.22 2.31
CA SER A 311 9.37 10.23 1.52
C SER A 311 8.46 10.90 0.48
N TYR A 312 7.88 12.05 0.78
CA TYR A 312 7.11 12.83 -0.19
C TYR A 312 8.03 13.40 -1.28
N GLU A 313 9.18 13.97 -0.90
CA GLU A 313 10.18 14.47 -1.86
C GLU A 313 10.71 13.36 -2.78
N ASN A 314 11.02 12.19 -2.24
CA ASN A 314 11.45 11.05 -3.06
C ASN A 314 10.30 10.54 -3.95
N TYR A 315 9.08 10.48 -3.43
CA TYR A 315 7.91 10.07 -4.20
C TYR A 315 7.63 11.02 -5.37
N THR A 316 7.65 12.34 -5.14
CA THR A 316 7.47 13.32 -6.22
C THR A 316 8.57 13.21 -7.27
N ARG A 317 9.83 12.99 -6.87
CA ARG A 317 10.90 12.69 -7.85
C ARG A 317 10.58 11.45 -8.68
N ILE A 318 10.09 10.37 -8.08
CA ILE A 318 9.71 9.14 -8.81
C ILE A 318 8.61 9.42 -9.84
N VAL A 319 7.58 10.19 -9.51
CA VAL A 319 6.41 10.37 -10.37
C VAL A 319 6.45 11.64 -11.24
N SER A 320 7.42 12.54 -11.04
CA SER A 320 7.49 13.85 -11.70
C SER A 320 8.77 14.08 -12.51
N GLY A 321 9.52 13.03 -12.87
CA GLY A 321 10.73 13.12 -13.71
C GLY A 321 11.67 11.94 -13.47
N ASP A 322 12.74 11.80 -14.24
CA ASP A 322 13.78 10.84 -13.90
C ASP A 322 14.47 11.24 -12.59
N PHE A 323 14.98 10.25 -11.85
CA PHE A 323 15.74 10.45 -10.60
C PHE A 323 16.89 11.47 -10.72
N GLN A 324 17.29 11.81 -11.94
CA GLN A 324 18.35 12.75 -12.29
C GLN A 324 17.86 14.19 -12.51
N SER A 325 16.56 14.44 -12.65
CA SER A 325 16.04 15.80 -12.80
C SER A 325 16.11 16.53 -11.44
N PRO A 326 16.84 17.65 -11.33
CA PRO A 326 17.05 18.32 -10.05
C PRO A 326 15.78 18.98 -9.50
N ASN A 327 14.77 19.23 -10.35
CA ASN A 327 13.56 19.95 -9.98
C ASN A 327 12.31 19.16 -10.43
N PRO A 328 11.67 18.40 -9.52
CA PRO A 328 10.38 17.78 -9.84
C PRO A 328 9.36 18.89 -10.13
N SER A 329 8.55 18.72 -11.18
CA SER A 329 7.52 19.69 -11.56
C SER A 329 6.19 18.99 -11.81
N TRP A 330 5.09 19.71 -11.56
CA TRP A 330 3.76 19.19 -11.88
C TRP A 330 3.61 18.90 -13.39
N VAL A 331 4.19 19.73 -14.25
CA VAL A 331 4.16 19.55 -15.71
C VAL A 331 4.80 18.22 -16.11
N TYR A 332 5.94 17.87 -15.52
CA TYR A 332 6.59 16.58 -15.80
C TYR A 332 5.80 15.40 -15.22
N HIS A 333 5.17 15.59 -14.06
CA HIS A 333 4.24 14.59 -13.53
C HIS A 333 3.10 14.32 -14.51
N ASP A 334 2.47 15.39 -14.98
CA ASP A 334 1.35 15.34 -15.89
C ASP A 334 1.74 14.64 -17.20
N TYR A 335 2.91 14.98 -17.77
CA TYR A 335 3.44 14.29 -18.95
C TYR A 335 3.67 12.78 -18.70
N LYS A 336 4.30 12.42 -17.56
CA LYS A 336 4.55 11.02 -17.21
C LYS A 336 3.26 10.25 -16.99
N TRP A 337 2.28 10.88 -16.35
CA TRP A 337 0.94 10.34 -16.14
C TRP A 337 0.24 10.10 -17.48
N HIS A 338 0.17 11.09 -18.36
CA HIS A 338 -0.44 10.93 -19.70
C HIS A 338 0.23 9.82 -20.51
N LYS A 339 1.56 9.70 -20.44
CA LYS A 339 2.29 8.61 -21.11
C LYS A 339 1.92 7.23 -20.54
N PHE A 340 1.78 7.11 -19.22
CA PHE A 340 1.35 5.86 -18.58
C PHE A 340 -0.11 5.54 -18.91
N GLN A 341 -0.99 6.54 -18.80
CA GLN A 341 -2.41 6.46 -19.14
C GLN A 341 -2.63 6.00 -20.58
N TYR A 342 -1.86 6.55 -21.52
CA TYR A 342 -1.91 6.12 -22.93
C TYR A 342 -1.61 4.63 -23.08
N LYS A 343 -0.72 4.04 -22.28
CA LYS A 343 -0.42 2.59 -22.34
C LYS A 343 -1.50 1.72 -21.71
N LEU A 344 -2.29 2.26 -20.78
CA LEU A 344 -3.44 1.55 -20.21
C LEU A 344 -4.57 1.41 -21.24
N ILE A 345 -4.78 2.47 -22.04
CA ILE A 345 -5.90 2.56 -22.98
C ILE A 345 -5.50 2.10 -24.39
N ASN A 346 -4.31 2.47 -24.86
CA ASN A 346 -3.89 2.21 -26.22
C ASN A 346 -3.37 0.79 -26.38
N ARG A 347 -4.26 -0.05 -26.93
CA ARG A 347 -4.01 -1.46 -27.20
C ARG A 347 -3.26 -1.61 -28.51
N ARG A 348 -2.19 -2.39 -28.52
CA ARG A 348 -1.60 -2.84 -29.79
C ARG A 348 -2.54 -3.87 -30.40
N GLU A 349 -2.95 -3.65 -31.65
CA GLU A 349 -3.71 -4.63 -32.42
C GLU A 349 -3.00 -6.00 -32.38
N GLY A 350 -3.77 -7.05 -32.07
CA GLY A 350 -3.28 -8.43 -32.05
C GLY A 350 -2.68 -8.93 -30.74
N LEU A 351 -2.57 -8.10 -29.68
CA LEU A 351 -2.17 -8.59 -28.35
C LEU A 351 -3.39 -9.06 -27.53
N PRO A 352 -3.27 -10.13 -26.73
CA PRO A 352 -4.39 -10.63 -25.95
C PRO A 352 -4.82 -9.62 -24.88
N ASN A 353 -6.13 -9.41 -24.75
CA ASN A 353 -6.71 -8.57 -23.71
C ASN A 353 -6.76 -9.36 -22.40
N TYR A 354 -5.81 -9.14 -21.51
CA TYR A 354 -5.90 -9.62 -20.14
C TYR A 354 -5.53 -8.53 -19.16
N CYS A 355 -6.36 -8.38 -18.13
CA CYS A 355 -5.93 -7.79 -16.87
C CYS A 355 -6.04 -8.91 -15.83
N VAL A 356 -4.91 -9.58 -15.57
CA VAL A 356 -4.85 -10.67 -14.59
C VAL A 356 -4.20 -10.12 -13.33
N HIS A 357 -4.95 -10.04 -12.24
CA HIS A 357 -4.42 -9.79 -10.91
C HIS A 357 -4.02 -11.13 -10.25
N TYR A 358 -2.80 -11.22 -9.68
CA TYR A 358 -2.27 -12.43 -9.01
C TYR A 358 -1.86 -12.23 -7.55
#